data_AF-A0A535SL00-F1
#
_entry.id   AF-A0A535SL00-F1
#
_cell.length_a   1.000
_cell.length_b   1.000
_cell.length_c   1.000
_cell.angle_alpha   90.00
_cell.angle_beta   90.00
_cell.angle_gamma   90.00
#
_symmetry.space_group_name_H-M   'P 1'
#
loop_
_entity.id
_entity.type
_entity.pdbx_description
1 polymer ?
#
loop_
_entity_poly.entity_id
_entity_poly.type
_entity_poly.pdbx_seq_one_letter_code
_entity_poly.pdbx_strand_id
1 'polypeptide(L)'
;MLDRSKVSAGLVVHRVWVPEHASDLRRPIAYVGERRRRIIGVVMVALAVTLALAAVVGQAELWFAFAPLLIAWAGVAYAGGGRTGFYEVGDDGRLGRYLGRSKPDLGSMRRSGP
;
A
#
# COMPACT_ATOMS: atom_id res chain seq x y z
N MET A 1 12.50 11.83 13.79
CA MET A 1 11.23 12.21 13.12
C MET A 1 11.38 11.86 11.65
N LEU A 2 10.36 11.31 10.98
CA LEU A 2 10.48 10.85 9.58
C LEU A 2 10.65 12.05 8.63
N ASP A 3 11.71 12.04 7.82
CA ASP A 3 11.98 13.07 6.82
C ASP A 3 11.34 12.67 5.50
N ARG A 4 10.25 13.36 5.14
CA ARG A 4 9.49 13.09 3.91
C ARG A 4 10.31 13.33 2.65
N SER A 5 11.30 14.23 2.67
CA SER A 5 12.15 14.50 1.52
C SER A 5 13.05 13.30 1.16
N LYS A 6 13.27 12.40 2.13
CA LYS A 6 14.08 11.20 1.98
C LYS A 6 13.25 9.94 1.70
N VAL A 7 11.93 10.06 1.62
CA VAL A 7 11.04 8.98 1.19
C VAL A 7 11.10 8.91 -0.34
N SER A 8 11.36 7.71 -0.88
CA SER A 8 11.48 7.50 -2.34
C SER A 8 10.23 8.00 -3.07
N ALA A 9 10.42 8.66 -4.23
CA ALA A 9 9.41 9.43 -4.96
C ALA A 9 8.12 8.69 -5.42
N GLY A 10 7.96 7.40 -5.11
CA GLY A 10 6.74 6.63 -5.37
C GLY A 10 5.98 6.19 -4.11
N LEU A 11 6.52 6.49 -2.92
CA LEU A 11 6.03 6.04 -1.64
C LEU A 11 5.30 7.17 -0.91
N VAL A 12 4.11 6.86 -0.40
CA VAL A 12 3.27 7.78 0.36
C VAL A 12 3.22 7.29 1.80
N VAL A 13 3.63 8.15 2.73
CA VAL A 13 3.50 7.87 4.16
C VAL A 13 2.04 8.11 4.55
N HIS A 14 1.41 7.09 5.07
CA HIS A 14 0.01 7.16 5.51
C HIS A 14 -0.10 7.47 7.00
N ARG A 15 0.83 6.94 7.80
CA ARG A 15 0.81 7.09 9.26
C ARG A 15 2.19 6.81 9.84
N VAL A 16 2.53 7.54 10.89
CA VAL A 16 3.75 7.35 11.66
C VAL A 16 3.39 7.10 13.13
N TRP A 17 4.12 6.19 13.75
CA TRP A 17 4.04 5.88 15.17
C TRP A 17 5.40 6.16 15.79
N VAL A 18 5.37 6.86 16.92
CA VAL A 18 6.56 7.26 17.66
C VAL A 18 6.44 6.68 19.07
N PRO A 19 7.53 6.24 19.70
CA PRO A 19 7.50 5.79 21.08
C PRO A 19 6.88 6.86 21.99
N GLU A 20 6.03 6.43 22.92
CA GLU A 20 5.35 7.35 23.83
C GLU A 20 6.31 7.94 24.89
N HIS A 21 7.31 7.14 25.29
CA HIS A 21 8.32 7.54 26.27
C HIS A 21 9.71 7.57 25.63
N ALA A 22 10.52 8.56 25.98
CA ALA A 22 11.91 8.65 25.51
C ALA A 22 12.80 7.50 26.03
N SER A 23 12.35 6.79 27.06
CA SER A 23 12.97 5.57 27.59
C SER A 23 12.70 4.32 26.75
N ASP A 24 11.70 4.34 25.86
CA ASP A 24 11.46 3.23 24.94
C ASP A 24 12.54 3.24 23.85
N LEU A 25 13.44 2.25 23.90
CA LEU A 25 14.48 2.02 22.89
C LEU A 25 13.93 1.60 21.51
N ARG A 26 12.60 1.62 21.31
CA ARG A 26 11.98 1.25 20.04
C ARG A 26 12.15 2.36 19.01
N ARG A 27 12.48 1.98 17.77
CA ARG A 27 12.53 2.93 16.64
C ARG A 27 11.11 3.34 16.22
N PRO A 28 10.89 4.57 15.73
CA PRO A 28 9.60 4.96 15.17
C PRO A 28 9.23 4.06 13.99
N ILE A 29 7.93 3.84 13.76
CA ILE A 29 7.42 2.99 12.68
C ILE A 29 6.59 3.85 11.73
N ALA A 30 6.79 3.69 10.43
CA ALA A 30 6.00 4.33 9.39
C ALA A 30 5.25 3.29 8.57
N TYR A 31 3.96 3.51 8.32
CA TYR A 31 3.20 2.76 7.32
C TYR A 31 3.21 3.52 6.01
N VAL A 32 3.71 2.86 4.97
CA VAL A 32 3.97 3.44 3.67
C VAL A 32 3.25 2.65 2.59
N GLY A 33 2.64 3.34 1.64
CA GLY A 33 1.99 2.77 0.47
C GLY A 33 2.64 3.19 -0.84
N GLU A 34 2.70 2.29 -1.81
CA GLU A 34 3.25 2.59 -3.13
C GLU A 34 2.15 3.18 -4.05
N ARG A 35 2.15 4.50 -4.24
CA ARG A 35 1.07 5.21 -4.96
C ARG A 35 0.94 4.73 -6.41
N ARG A 36 2.07 4.51 -7.08
CA ARG A 36 2.09 4.09 -8.49
C ARG A 36 1.43 2.73 -8.70
N ARG A 37 1.75 1.74 -7.85
CA ARG A 37 1.10 0.42 -7.89
C ARG A 37 -0.38 0.48 -7.59
N ARG A 38 -0.77 1.32 -6.63
CA ARG A 38 -2.19 1.56 -6.31
C ARG A 38 -2.94 2.15 -7.51
N ILE A 39 -2.37 3.13 -8.20
CA ILE A 39 -2.97 3.71 -9.42
C ILE A 39 -3.11 2.64 -10.51
N ILE A 40 -2.05 1.85 -10.75
CA ILE A 40 -2.09 0.77 -11.75
C ILE A 40 -3.20 -0.22 -11.43
N GLY A 41 -3.32 -0.67 -10.17
CA GLY A 41 -4.39 -1.59 -9.80
C GLY A 41 -5.79 -1.00 -9.96
N VAL A 42 -5.98 0.28 -9.62
CA VAL A 42 -7.26 0.98 -9.87
C VAL A 42 -7.58 1.04 -11.36
N VAL A 43 -6.58 1.34 -12.21
CA VAL A 43 -6.76 1.35 -13.67
C VAL A 43 -7.13 -0.04 -14.19
N MET A 44 -6.50 -1.10 -13.69
CA MET A 44 -6.84 -2.47 -14.09
C MET A 44 -8.26 -2.87 -13.66
N VAL A 45 -8.70 -2.47 -12.47
CA VAL A 45 -10.08 -2.70 -12.02
C VAL A 45 -11.07 -1.93 -12.88
N ALA A 46 -10.79 -0.67 -13.21
CA ALA A 46 -11.64 0.11 -14.10
C ALA A 46 -11.76 -0.55 -15.49
N LEU A 47 -10.63 -1.00 -16.05
CA LEU A 47 -10.61 -1.74 -17.31
C LEU A 47 -11.44 -3.03 -17.25
N ALA A 48 -11.31 -3.80 -16.17
CA ALA A 48 -12.10 -5.01 -15.96
C ALA A 48 -13.61 -4.72 -15.94
N VAL A 49 -14.04 -3.67 -15.25
CA VAL A 49 -15.45 -3.27 -15.20
C VAL A 49 -15.95 -2.87 -16.59
N THR A 50 -15.17 -2.09 -17.34
CA THR A 50 -15.52 -1.70 -18.72
C THR A 50 -15.68 -2.92 -19.63
N LEU A 51 -14.75 -3.89 -19.55
CA LEU A 51 -14.82 -5.13 -20.34
C LEU A 51 -16.01 -6.00 -19.94
N ALA A 52 -16.31 -6.12 -18.64
CA ALA A 52 -17.46 -6.86 -18.17
C ALA A 52 -18.77 -6.26 -18.70
N LEU A 53 -18.91 -4.93 -18.68
CA LEU A 53 -20.07 -4.24 -19.21
C LEU A 53 -20.23 -4.49 -20.73
N ALA A 54 -19.12 -4.40 -21.48
CA ALA A 54 -19.13 -4.66 -22.92
C ALA A 54 -19.53 -6.10 -23.26
N ALA A 55 -19.05 -7.09 -22.48
CA ALA A 55 -19.42 -8.49 -22.66
C ALA A 55 -20.91 -8.75 -22.42
N VAL A 56 -21.51 -8.10 -21.41
CA VAL A 56 -22.95 -8.20 -21.13
C VAL A 56 -23.78 -7.58 -22.25
N VAL A 57 -23.40 -6.38 -22.72
CA VAL A 57 -24.11 -5.69 -23.81
C VAL A 57 -23.98 -6.45 -25.12
N GLY A 58 -22.82 -7.04 -25.40
CA GLY A 58 -22.56 -7.81 -26.61
C GLY A 58 -23.09 -9.25 -26.59
N GLN A 59 -23.75 -9.68 -25.51
CA GLN A 59 -24.21 -11.07 -25.32
C GLN A 59 -23.10 -12.10 -25.53
N ALA A 60 -21.89 -11.78 -25.08
CA ALA A 60 -20.75 -12.68 -25.22
C ALA A 60 -20.97 -13.97 -24.42
N GLU A 61 -20.39 -15.07 -24.90
CA GLU A 61 -20.40 -16.34 -24.18
C GLU A 61 -19.84 -16.18 -22.77
N LEU A 62 -20.43 -16.90 -21.81
CA LEU A 62 -20.14 -16.79 -20.38
C LEU A 62 -18.64 -16.94 -20.05
N TRP A 63 -17.88 -17.66 -20.89
CA TRP A 63 -16.43 -17.81 -20.74
C TRP A 63 -15.66 -16.49 -20.85
N PHE A 64 -16.13 -15.54 -21.65
CA PHE A 64 -15.53 -14.21 -21.75
C PHE A 64 -15.74 -13.36 -20.50
N ALA A 65 -16.72 -13.70 -19.65
CA ALA A 65 -16.95 -13.03 -18.37
C ALA A 65 -15.84 -13.31 -17.32
N PHE A 66 -15.02 -14.36 -17.52
CA PHE A 66 -13.90 -14.66 -16.62
C PHE A 66 -12.68 -13.76 -16.85
N ALA A 67 -12.47 -13.30 -18.07
CA ALA A 67 -11.34 -12.42 -18.41
C ALA A 67 -11.31 -11.12 -17.57
N PRO A 68 -12.41 -10.33 -17.45
CA PRO A 68 -12.40 -9.14 -16.61
C PRO A 68 -12.20 -9.48 -15.13
N LEU A 69 -12.72 -10.61 -14.65
CA LEU A 69 -12.49 -11.04 -13.26
C LEU A 69 -11.00 -11.29 -13.00
N LEU A 70 -10.31 -11.99 -13.90
CA LEU A 70 -8.86 -12.23 -13.78
C LEU A 70 -8.06 -10.92 -13.82
N ILE A 71 -8.43 -9.99 -14.70
CA ILE A 71 -7.80 -8.66 -14.78
C ILE A 71 -7.98 -7.88 -13.48
N ALA A 72 -9.18 -7.88 -12.91
CA ALA A 72 -9.46 -7.23 -11.64
C ALA A 72 -8.64 -7.86 -10.50
N TRP A 73 -8.60 -9.19 -10.44
CA TRP A 73 -7.85 -9.93 -9.43
C TRP A 73 -6.34 -9.62 -9.52
N ALA A 74 -5.77 -9.64 -10.73
CA ALA A 74 -4.38 -9.27 -10.97
C ALA A 74 -4.09 -7.81 -10.56
N GLY A 75 -5.01 -6.88 -10.89
CA GLY A 75 -4.91 -5.48 -10.50
C GLY A 75 -4.87 -5.28 -8.98
N VAL A 76 -5.75 -5.95 -8.25
CA VAL A 76 -5.81 -5.90 -6.78
C VAL A 76 -4.56 -6.52 -6.16
N ALA A 77 -4.14 -7.70 -6.63
CA ALA A 77 -2.93 -8.36 -6.16
C ALA A 77 -1.68 -7.50 -6.39
N TYR A 78 -1.58 -6.85 -7.54
CA TYR A 78 -0.48 -5.94 -7.86
C TYR A 78 -0.49 -4.68 -7.00
N ALA A 79 -1.67 -4.10 -6.74
CA ALA A 79 -1.83 -2.91 -5.89
C ALA A 79 -1.42 -3.17 -4.43
N GLY A 80 -1.73 -4.36 -3.91
CA GLY A 80 -1.32 -4.78 -2.56
C GLY A 80 0.14 -5.22 -2.46
N GLY A 81 0.85 -5.31 -3.60
CA GLY A 81 2.24 -5.74 -3.70
C GLY A 81 3.29 -4.65 -3.44
N GLY A 82 4.54 -5.00 -3.72
CA GLY A 82 5.67 -4.06 -3.70
C GLY A 82 6.12 -3.65 -2.30
N ARG A 83 6.56 -2.39 -2.18
CA ARG A 83 7.10 -1.78 -0.95
C ARG A 83 6.02 -1.23 -0.02
N THR A 84 4.76 -1.63 -0.22
CA THR A 84 3.68 -1.29 0.70
C THR A 84 3.84 -2.08 2.00
N GLY A 85 3.79 -1.40 3.14
CA GLY A 85 3.86 -2.02 4.47
C GLY A 85 4.47 -1.12 5.54
N PHE A 86 4.85 -1.75 6.65
CA PHE A 86 5.44 -1.11 7.81
C PHE A 86 6.96 -1.09 7.70
N TYR A 87 7.55 0.04 8.06
CA TYR A 87 9.00 0.25 8.07
C TYR A 87 9.41 0.91 9.38
N GLU A 88 10.56 0.54 9.90
CA GLU A 88 11.23 1.33 10.92
C GLU A 88 11.76 2.62 10.31
N VAL A 89 11.81 3.68 11.10
CA VAL A 89 12.41 4.96 10.73
C VAL A 89 13.81 5.01 11.32
N GLY A 90 14.81 5.24 10.46
CA GLY A 90 16.20 5.44 10.86
C GLY A 90 16.39 6.75 11.63
N ASP A 91 17.53 6.85 12.32
CA ASP A 91 17.87 8.03 13.13
C ASP A 91 18.09 9.28 12.26
N ASP A 92 18.43 9.07 10.99
CA ASP A 92 18.57 10.08 9.94
C ASP A 92 17.22 10.52 9.31
N GLY A 93 16.11 9.95 9.79
CA GLY A 93 14.76 10.20 9.29
C GLY A 93 14.43 9.44 8.01
N ARG A 94 15.25 8.48 7.56
CA ARG A 94 14.95 7.64 6.38
C ARG A 94 14.07 6.44 6.73
N LEU A 95 13.46 5.84 5.70
CA LEU A 95 12.86 4.50 5.83
C LEU A 95 13.99 3.48 6.00
N GLY A 96 13.99 2.81 7.14
CA GLY A 96 14.92 1.76 7.51
C GLY A 96 14.35 0.37 7.20
N ARG A 97 14.39 -0.51 8.19
CA ARG A 97 14.05 -1.92 8.04
C ARG A 97 12.58 -2.13 7.68
N TYR A 98 12.30 -3.02 6.73
CA TYR A 98 10.94 -3.47 6.43
C TYR A 98 10.45 -4.45 7.50
N LEU A 99 9.29 -4.16 8.10
CA LEU A 99 8.64 -4.96 9.13
C LEU A 99 7.52 -5.87 8.57
N GLY A 100 7.22 -5.76 7.28
CA GLY A 100 6.16 -6.54 6.65
C GLY A 100 4.87 -5.74 6.44
N ARG A 101 3.80 -6.45 6.03
CA ARG A 101 2.47 -5.85 5.76
C ARG A 101 1.50 -5.96 6.92
N SER A 102 1.73 -6.91 7.82
CA SER A 102 0.93 -7.10 9.02
C SER A 102 1.26 -6.01 10.04
N LYS A 103 0.23 -5.57 10.78
CA LYS A 103 0.40 -4.54 11.82
C LYS A 103 1.40 -5.04 12.88
N PRO A 104 2.55 -4.36 13.07
CA PRO A 104 3.50 -4.72 14.11
C PRO A 104 2.91 -4.38 15.49
N ASP A 105 3.60 -4.82 16.54
CA ASP A 105 3.25 -4.44 17.90
C ASP A 105 3.47 -2.93 18.10
N LEU A 106 2.37 -2.22 18.32
CA LEU A 106 2.28 -0.77 18.45
C LEU A 106 1.72 -0.36 19.83
N GLY A 107 1.64 -1.29 20.79
CA GLY A 107 0.97 -1.08 22.07
C GLY A 107 1.54 0.08 22.90
N SER A 108 2.85 0.32 22.80
CA SER A 108 3.56 1.41 23.50
C SER A 108 3.86 2.63 22.61
N MET A 109 3.20 2.74 21.44
CA MET A 109 3.47 3.79 20.48
C MET A 109 2.30 4.74 20.31
N ARG A 110 2.60 6.03 20.36
CA ARG A 110 1.64 7.08 20.05
C ARG A 110 1.61 7.32 18.54
N ARG A 111 0.41 7.51 17.99
CA ARG A 111 0.26 8.02 16.61
C ARG A 111 0.77 9.45 16.56
N SER A 112 1.74 9.72 15.69
CA SER A 112 1.94 11.07 15.18
C SER A 112 1.12 11.24 13.91
N GLY A 113 0.66 12.47 13.66
CA GLY A 113 0.02 12.81 12.40
C GLY A 113 0.92 12.46 11.20
N PRO A 114 0.32 12.35 10.00
CA PRO A 114 1.08 12.15 8.78
C PRO A 114 2.12 13.26 8.60
#